data_AF-A0A6P6SGT7-F1
#
_entry.id   AF-A0A6P6SGT7-F1
#
_cell.length_a   1.000
_cell.length_b   1.000
_cell.length_c   1.000
_cell.angle_alpha   90.00
_cell.angle_beta   90.00
_cell.angle_gamma   90.00
#
_symmetry.space_group_name_H-M   'P 1'
#
loop_
_entity.id
_entity.type
_entity.pdbx_description
1 polymer ?
#
loop_
_entity_poly.entity_id
_entity_poly.type
_entity_poly.pdbx_seq_one_letter_code
_entity_poly.pdbx_strand_id
1 'polypeptide(L)'
;MAKSRSNEAILVLLRHGLAEFELTSSPVPSVSGYRPHKSPLASISVPATSHRFFARIGPSLYSPLSSSGGSPALKKVERYSVQKVTGDGRCLFRALVKGMAFNKGIALSPREEKENADELRMAVKEVICDNDKERLHYEEALIAITVEESLKRYCQRIGRLDFWGGESELLCISTILSNSQCST
;
A
#
# COMPACT_ATOMS: atom_id res chain seq x y z
N MET A 1 -3.38 -30.14 -27.97
CA MET A 1 -4.82 -29.88 -27.71
C MET A 1 -5.08 -30.07 -26.22
N ALA A 2 -5.18 -29.00 -25.44
CA ALA A 2 -5.48 -29.08 -24.01
C ALA A 2 -6.98 -29.34 -23.83
N LYS A 3 -7.32 -30.43 -23.15
CA LYS A 3 -8.70 -30.83 -22.87
C LYS A 3 -9.27 -29.85 -21.85
N SER A 4 -10.33 -29.12 -22.21
CA SER A 4 -11.04 -28.22 -21.29
C SER A 4 -11.54 -29.01 -20.07
N ARG A 5 -10.91 -28.80 -18.91
CA ARG A 5 -11.41 -29.29 -17.61
C ARG A 5 -12.49 -28.31 -17.14
N SER A 6 -13.61 -28.82 -16.66
CA SER A 6 -14.67 -27.98 -16.10
C SER A 6 -14.15 -27.23 -14.86
N ASN A 7 -14.52 -25.96 -14.72
CA ASN A 7 -14.09 -25.10 -13.61
C ASN A 7 -14.40 -25.72 -12.24
N GLU A 8 -15.54 -26.42 -12.10
CA GLU A 8 -15.92 -27.14 -10.88
C GLU A 8 -14.90 -28.21 -10.46
N ALA A 9 -14.33 -28.94 -11.41
CA ALA A 9 -13.32 -29.95 -11.11
C ALA A 9 -12.02 -29.31 -10.59
N ILE A 10 -11.67 -28.12 -11.07
CA ILE A 10 -10.49 -27.38 -10.63
C ILE A 10 -10.69 -26.86 -9.19
N LEU A 11 -11.88 -26.33 -8.88
CA LEU A 11 -12.20 -25.84 -7.54
C LEU A 11 -12.14 -26.96 -6.48
N VAL A 12 -12.58 -28.17 -6.83
CA VAL A 12 -12.46 -29.35 -5.96
C VAL A 12 -10.99 -29.71 -5.73
N LEU A 13 -10.15 -29.69 -6.77
CA LEU A 13 -8.72 -29.97 -6.62
C LEU A 13 -8.00 -28.92 -5.75
N LEU A 14 -8.36 -27.64 -5.91
CA LEU A 14 -7.84 -26.56 -5.07
C LEU A 14 -8.25 -26.74 -3.60
N ARG A 15 -9.52 -27.05 -3.33
CA ARG A 15 -10.04 -27.30 -1.97
C ARG A 15 -9.28 -28.45 -1.27
N HIS A 16 -8.89 -29.48 -2.02
CA HIS A 16 -8.19 -30.65 -1.46
C HIS A 16 -6.66 -30.56 -1.57
N GLY A 17 -6.10 -29.46 -2.08
CA GLY A 17 -4.65 -29.28 -2.23
C GLY A 17 -4.00 -30.19 -3.29
N LEU A 18 -4.78 -30.68 -4.25
CA LEU A 18 -4.35 -31.61 -5.30
C LEU A 18 -4.14 -30.91 -6.66
N ALA A 19 -4.21 -29.58 -6.69
CA ALA A 19 -3.99 -28.82 -7.91
C ALA A 19 -2.50 -28.72 -8.25
N GLU A 20 -2.10 -29.18 -9.43
CA GLU A 20 -0.75 -29.02 -9.98
C GLU A 20 -0.69 -27.76 -10.85
N PHE A 21 0.34 -26.94 -10.64
CA PHE A 21 0.57 -25.71 -11.41
C PHE A 21 1.84 -25.87 -12.24
N GLU A 22 1.71 -25.65 -13.55
CA GLU A 22 2.84 -25.59 -14.47
C GLU A 22 3.32 -24.14 -14.60
N LEU A 23 4.61 -23.90 -14.35
CA LEU A 23 5.24 -22.63 -14.66
C LEU A 23 5.36 -22.49 -16.17
N THR A 24 4.51 -21.67 -16.77
CA THR A 24 4.65 -21.33 -18.18
C THR A 24 5.90 -20.49 -18.39
N SER A 25 6.65 -20.81 -19.45
CA SER A 25 7.86 -20.07 -19.80
C SER A 25 7.52 -18.60 -20.04
N SER A 26 8.04 -17.74 -19.16
CA SER A 26 7.93 -16.28 -19.29
C SER A 26 8.54 -15.83 -20.63
N PRO A 27 7.93 -14.88 -21.36
CA PRO A 27 8.48 -14.34 -22.61
C PRO A 27 9.72 -13.47 -22.40
N VAL A 28 10.24 -13.37 -21.17
CA VAL A 28 11.42 -12.57 -20.84
C VAL A 28 12.66 -13.47 -20.83
N PRO A 29 13.70 -13.17 -21.63
CA PRO A 29 14.89 -14.00 -21.73
C PRO A 29 15.54 -14.22 -20.36
N SER A 30 15.78 -15.48 -20.02
CA SER A 30 16.51 -15.85 -18.80
C SER A 30 17.95 -15.34 -18.91
N VAL A 31 18.37 -14.50 -17.96
CA VAL A 31 19.76 -14.00 -17.87
C VAL A 31 20.65 -15.14 -17.36
N SER A 32 20.98 -16.08 -18.24
CA SER A 32 22.02 -17.08 -18.02
C SER A 32 22.91 -17.13 -19.25
N GLY A 33 23.84 -16.18 -19.32
CA GLY A 33 24.73 -16.07 -20.48
C GLY A 33 25.80 -15.01 -20.33
N TYR A 34 26.48 -14.91 -19.18
CA TYR A 34 27.74 -14.17 -19.10
C TYR A 34 28.84 -15.08 -18.54
N ARG A 35 29.69 -15.58 -19.45
CA ARG A 35 30.99 -16.16 -19.11
C ARG A 35 31.90 -15.01 -18.66
N PRO A 36 32.56 -15.10 -17.48
CA PRO A 36 33.51 -14.07 -17.10
C PRO A 36 34.84 -14.30 -17.82
N HIS A 37 35.33 -13.27 -18.50
CA HIS A 37 36.72 -13.18 -18.90
C HIS A 37 37.60 -13.04 -17.65
N LYS A 38 38.71 -13.78 -17.64
CA LYS A 38 39.68 -13.91 -16.55
C LYS A 38 40.47 -12.62 -16.34
N SER A 39 40.60 -12.17 -15.08
CA SER A 39 41.84 -11.55 -14.55
C SER A 39 41.80 -11.53 -13.01
N PRO A 40 42.95 -11.47 -12.32
CA PRO A 40 43.18 -12.26 -11.10
C PRO A 40 43.21 -11.44 -9.80
N LEU A 41 43.20 -12.20 -8.68
CA LEU A 41 43.62 -11.87 -7.31
C LEU A 41 42.51 -11.55 -6.29
N ALA A 42 42.18 -12.58 -5.52
CA ALA A 42 42.29 -12.68 -4.05
C ALA A 42 41.06 -13.37 -3.46
N SER A 43 41.28 -14.62 -3.11
CA SER A 43 40.35 -15.59 -2.54
C SER A 43 39.96 -15.26 -1.09
N ILE A 44 38.65 -15.11 -0.85
CA ILE A 44 38.03 -15.50 0.41
C ILE A 44 36.80 -16.34 0.06
N SER A 45 36.95 -17.64 0.21
CA SER A 45 35.92 -18.67 0.04
C SER A 45 35.02 -18.73 1.29
N VAL A 46 33.74 -18.41 1.14
CA VAL A 46 32.67 -18.75 2.10
C VAL A 46 31.47 -19.28 1.30
N PRO A 47 30.80 -20.39 1.71
CA PRO A 47 29.93 -21.16 0.85
C PRO A 47 28.62 -20.44 0.53
N ALA A 48 28.08 -20.77 -0.63
CA ALA A 48 26.82 -20.29 -1.14
C ALA A 48 25.63 -20.82 -0.32
N THR A 49 25.00 -19.96 0.48
CA THR A 49 23.56 -19.98 0.77
C THR A 49 23.19 -18.64 1.40
N SER A 50 22.71 -17.69 0.60
CA SER A 50 21.93 -16.58 1.15
C SER A 50 21.11 -15.96 0.03
N HIS A 51 19.81 -16.26 0.03
CA HIS A 51 18.81 -15.52 -0.71
C HIS A 51 18.86 -14.05 -0.25
N ARG A 52 19.67 -13.23 -0.93
CA ARG A 52 19.67 -11.78 -0.72
C ARG A 52 18.51 -11.19 -1.51
N PHE A 53 17.30 -11.44 -1.02
CA PHE A 53 16.23 -10.46 -1.14
C PHE A 53 16.60 -9.24 -0.28
N PHE A 54 16.01 -8.10 -0.64
CA PHE A 54 16.23 -6.76 -0.13
C PHE A 54 17.30 -5.95 -0.87
N ALA A 55 16.80 -4.92 -1.56
CA ALA A 55 17.55 -3.95 -2.33
C ALA A 55 18.72 -3.37 -1.53
N ARG A 56 19.90 -3.37 -2.15
CA ARG A 56 21.09 -2.72 -1.62
C ARG A 56 20.96 -1.21 -1.83
N ILE A 57 20.68 -0.44 -0.78
CA ILE A 57 20.91 1.02 -0.80
C ILE A 57 22.43 1.22 -0.78
N GLY A 58 23.01 1.59 -1.91
CA GLY A 58 24.41 1.99 -2.01
C GLY A 58 24.60 3.46 -1.56
N PRO A 59 25.75 3.83 -0.99
CA PRO A 59 26.03 5.21 -0.66
C PRO A 59 26.24 6.03 -1.94
N SER A 60 25.50 7.13 -2.04
CA SER A 60 25.58 8.12 -3.12
C SER A 60 26.97 8.78 -3.13
N LEU A 61 27.83 8.40 -4.08
CA LEU A 61 29.02 9.19 -4.41
C LEU A 61 28.59 10.33 -5.33
N TYR A 62 28.62 11.54 -4.77
CA TYR A 62 28.52 12.80 -5.50
C TYR A 62 29.55 12.84 -6.63
N SER A 63 29.11 13.18 -7.84
CA SER A 63 29.99 13.79 -8.85
C SER A 63 29.21 14.88 -9.60
N PRO A 64 29.64 16.15 -9.54
CA PRO A 64 28.97 17.25 -10.19
C PRO A 64 29.64 17.53 -11.54
N LEU A 65 29.36 16.74 -12.56
CA LEU A 65 29.47 17.21 -13.95
C LEU A 65 28.83 16.17 -14.88
N SER A 66 27.77 16.57 -15.61
CA SER A 66 27.51 16.26 -17.03
C SER A 66 26.02 16.42 -17.34
N SER A 67 25.69 17.51 -18.01
CA SER A 67 24.49 17.65 -18.83
C SER A 67 24.61 16.74 -20.05
N SER A 68 23.66 15.83 -20.26
CA SER A 68 23.15 15.38 -21.58
C SER A 68 22.45 14.02 -21.45
N GLY A 69 21.18 13.95 -21.88
CA GLY A 69 20.50 12.69 -22.22
C GLY A 69 20.03 11.83 -21.05
N GLY A 70 19.01 12.28 -20.31
CA GLY A 70 18.37 11.45 -19.29
C GLY A 70 17.50 10.34 -19.89
N SER A 71 17.94 9.08 -19.80
CA SER A 71 17.08 7.91 -19.98
C SER A 71 15.88 7.95 -19.02
N PRO A 72 14.72 7.33 -19.34
CA PRO A 72 13.56 7.27 -18.43
C PRO A 72 13.83 6.58 -17.08
N ALA A 73 15.05 6.06 -16.88
CA ALA A 73 15.58 5.51 -15.64
C ALA A 73 16.01 6.56 -14.60
N LEU A 74 15.93 7.87 -14.89
CA LEU A 74 16.06 8.95 -13.90
C LEU A 74 14.73 9.27 -13.20
N LYS A 75 13.92 8.25 -12.87
CA LYS A 75 12.86 8.45 -11.88
C LYS A 75 13.56 8.92 -10.61
N LYS A 76 13.33 10.19 -10.25
CA LYS A 76 13.77 10.86 -9.03
C LYS A 76 13.71 9.83 -7.89
N VAL A 77 14.85 9.50 -7.30
CA VAL A 77 14.90 8.59 -6.15
C VAL A 77 13.98 9.16 -5.08
N GLU A 78 12.85 8.49 -4.86
CA GLU A 78 11.87 8.87 -3.84
C GLU A 78 12.50 8.58 -2.48
N ARG A 79 12.64 9.62 -1.66
CA ARG A 79 13.14 9.50 -0.29
C ARG A 79 11.95 9.49 0.65
N TYR A 80 11.73 8.36 1.30
CA TYR A 80 10.73 8.24 2.35
C TYR A 80 11.38 8.33 3.72
N SER A 81 10.66 8.88 4.68
CA SER A 81 11.05 8.91 6.09
C SER A 81 9.87 8.57 6.97
N VAL A 82 10.13 7.95 8.12
CA VAL A 82 9.07 7.59 9.07
C VAL A 82 8.66 8.81 9.88
N GLN A 83 7.39 9.17 9.78
CA GLN A 83 6.77 10.21 10.61
C GLN A 83 5.93 9.53 11.70
N LYS A 84 6.31 9.72 12.96
CA LYS A 84 5.58 9.12 14.10
C LYS A 84 4.27 9.86 14.36
N VAL A 85 3.25 9.11 14.77
CA VAL A 85 1.96 9.62 15.26
C VAL A 85 1.67 9.05 16.65
N THR A 86 0.81 9.74 17.41
CA THR A 86 0.42 9.29 18.75
C THR A 86 -0.45 8.02 18.67
N GLY A 87 -0.19 7.06 19.55
CA GLY A 87 -0.96 5.82 19.67
C GLY A 87 -2.16 5.92 20.61
N ASP A 88 -3.11 6.82 20.34
CA ASP A 88 -4.28 7.11 21.18
C ASP A 88 -5.62 6.63 20.56
N GLY A 89 -5.57 5.55 19.76
CA GLY A 89 -6.71 5.01 19.02
C GLY A 89 -7.02 5.73 17.71
N ARG A 90 -6.43 6.90 17.46
CA ARG A 90 -6.65 7.70 16.22
C ARG A 90 -5.51 7.55 15.20
N CYS A 91 -4.62 6.57 15.38
CA CYS A 91 -3.34 6.53 14.65
C CYS A 91 -3.51 6.53 13.13
N LEU A 92 -4.50 5.82 12.57
CA LEU A 92 -4.82 5.85 11.14
C LEU A 92 -5.16 7.28 10.68
N PHE A 93 -6.15 7.90 11.32
CA PHE A 93 -6.64 9.24 10.97
C PHE A 93 -5.54 10.31 11.16
N ARG A 94 -4.78 10.23 12.26
CA ARG A 94 -3.62 11.10 12.52
C ARG A 94 -2.56 10.96 11.42
N ALA A 95 -2.26 9.74 10.98
CA ALA A 95 -1.28 9.51 9.92
C ALA A 95 -1.72 10.13 8.59
N LEU A 96 -3.00 10.00 8.24
CA LEU A 96 -3.57 10.61 7.03
C LEU A 96 -3.54 12.13 7.09
N VAL A 97 -4.04 12.72 8.18
CA VAL A 97 -4.02 14.17 8.41
C VAL A 97 -2.60 14.73 8.33
N LYS A 98 -1.64 14.08 8.97
CA LYS A 98 -0.24 14.49 8.96
C LYS A 98 0.37 14.39 7.57
N GLY A 99 0.06 13.33 6.82
CA GLY A 99 0.48 13.17 5.42
C GLY A 99 -0.11 14.25 4.50
N MET A 100 -1.40 14.56 4.65
CA MET A 100 -2.07 15.61 3.89
C MET A 100 -1.49 17.00 4.18
N ALA A 101 -1.22 17.31 5.45
CA ALA A 101 -0.58 18.56 5.85
C ALA A 101 0.86 18.65 5.32
N PHE A 102 1.62 17.55 5.40
CA PHE A 102 2.97 17.47 4.85
C PHE A 102 3.01 17.74 3.34
N ASN A 103 2.06 17.17 2.58
CA ASN A 103 1.93 17.41 1.13
C ASN A 103 1.65 18.89 0.80
N LYS A 104 1.01 19.62 1.72
CA LYS A 104 0.71 21.06 1.60
C LYS A 104 1.80 21.95 2.22
N GLY A 105 2.87 21.38 2.78
CA GLY A 105 3.91 22.14 3.48
C GLY A 105 3.44 22.78 4.79
N ILE A 106 2.34 22.28 5.37
CA ILE A 106 1.75 22.78 6.62
C ILE A 106 2.27 21.95 7.78
N ALA A 107 2.78 22.62 8.82
CA ALA A 107 3.11 21.98 10.09
C ALA A 107 1.88 21.98 11.01
N LEU A 108 1.55 20.83 11.59
CA LEU A 108 0.47 20.69 12.56
C LEU A 108 1.03 20.55 13.97
N SER A 109 0.41 21.24 14.92
CA SER A 109 0.59 20.94 16.35
C SER A 109 -0.06 19.60 16.71
N PRO A 110 0.37 18.95 17.82
CA PRO A 110 -0.25 17.70 18.28
C PRO A 110 -1.76 17.80 18.55
N ARG A 111 -2.24 19.01 18.87
CA ARG A 111 -3.65 19.31 19.10
C ARG A 111 -4.43 19.39 17.78
N GLU A 112 -3.93 20.13 16.80
CA GLU A 112 -4.54 20.20 15.47
C GLU A 112 -4.54 18.82 14.79
N GLU A 113 -3.44 18.05 14.92
CA GLU A 113 -3.38 16.67 14.42
C GLU A 113 -4.51 15.81 15.01
N LYS A 114 -4.84 16.00 16.29
CA LYS A 114 -5.92 15.29 16.98
C LYS A 114 -7.30 15.76 16.51
N GLU A 115 -7.54 17.06 16.48
CA GLU A 115 -8.82 17.66 16.15
C GLU A 115 -9.21 17.32 14.69
N ASN A 116 -8.27 17.50 13.75
CA ASN A 116 -8.47 17.14 12.35
C ASN A 116 -8.67 15.63 12.15
N ALA A 117 -8.02 14.79 12.97
CA ALA A 117 -8.21 13.34 12.91
C ALA A 117 -9.60 12.92 13.41
N ASP A 118 -10.11 13.58 14.46
CA ASP A 118 -11.47 13.38 14.94
C ASP A 118 -12.51 13.88 13.91
N GLU A 119 -12.25 15.00 13.23
CA GLU A 119 -13.09 15.50 12.14
C GLU A 119 -13.14 14.53 10.96
N LEU A 120 -11.98 14.03 10.50
CA LEU A 120 -11.91 13.05 9.42
C LEU A 120 -12.67 11.75 9.77
N ARG A 121 -12.58 11.30 11.02
CA ARG A 121 -13.36 10.14 11.51
C ARG A 121 -14.86 10.42 11.51
N MET A 122 -15.28 11.62 11.88
CA MET A 122 -16.68 12.02 11.86
C MET A 122 -17.22 12.12 10.42
N ALA A 123 -16.40 12.56 9.46
CA ALA A 123 -16.77 12.57 8.05
C ALA A 123 -17.06 11.14 7.54
N VAL A 124 -16.22 10.16 7.88
CA VAL A 124 -16.49 8.74 7.54
C VAL A 124 -17.80 8.27 8.15
N LYS A 125 -18.03 8.57 9.43
CA LYS A 125 -19.29 8.23 10.09
C LYS A 125 -20.48 8.86 9.36
N GLU A 126 -20.42 10.13 9.01
CA GLU A 126 -21.52 10.84 8.37
C GLU A 126 -21.91 10.16 7.04
N VAL A 127 -20.95 9.93 6.14
CA VAL A 127 -21.22 9.38 4.82
C VAL A 127 -21.61 7.90 4.86
N ILE A 128 -21.07 7.13 5.82
CA ILE A 128 -21.37 5.69 5.96
C ILE A 128 -22.58 5.42 6.84
N CYS A 129 -22.92 6.24 7.82
CA CYS A 129 -23.96 5.93 8.80
C CYS A 129 -25.19 6.80 8.68
N ASP A 130 -25.03 8.08 8.34
CA ASP A 130 -26.11 9.05 8.47
C ASP A 130 -26.75 9.39 7.11
N ASN A 131 -26.05 9.19 5.99
CA ASN A 131 -26.56 9.48 4.64
C ASN A 131 -26.78 8.23 3.77
N ASP A 132 -27.99 7.67 3.78
CA ASP A 132 -28.32 6.45 3.04
C ASP A 132 -28.07 6.52 1.53
N LYS A 133 -28.24 7.71 0.91
CA LYS A 133 -28.05 7.88 -0.53
C LYS A 133 -26.57 7.97 -0.88
N GLU A 134 -25.83 8.76 -0.13
CA GLU A 134 -24.40 8.98 -0.38
C GLU A 134 -23.58 7.73 -0.05
N ARG A 135 -24.00 6.97 0.96
CA ARG A 135 -23.42 5.68 1.35
C ARG A 135 -23.21 4.76 0.15
N LEU A 136 -24.13 4.74 -0.81
CA LEU A 136 -24.07 3.87 -2.00
C LEU A 136 -22.87 4.19 -2.91
N HIS A 137 -22.26 5.37 -2.81
CA HIS A 137 -21.04 5.70 -3.55
C HIS A 137 -19.77 5.09 -2.95
N TYR A 138 -19.86 4.45 -1.78
CA TYR A 138 -18.74 3.87 -1.06
C TYR A 138 -18.84 2.33 -1.02
N GLU A 139 -19.18 1.70 -2.14
CA GLU A 139 -19.44 0.25 -2.23
C GLU A 139 -18.29 -0.60 -1.67
N GLU A 140 -17.04 -0.29 -2.02
CA GLU A 140 -15.87 -1.02 -1.53
C GLU A 140 -15.74 -0.96 -0.01
N ALA A 141 -15.94 0.23 0.58
CA ALA A 141 -15.92 0.41 2.02
C ALA A 141 -17.09 -0.33 2.69
N LEU A 142 -18.29 -0.30 2.11
CA LEU A 142 -19.45 -1.03 2.64
C LEU A 142 -19.24 -2.54 2.64
N ILE A 143 -18.67 -3.09 1.58
CA ILE A 143 -18.34 -4.51 1.50
C ILE A 143 -17.34 -4.86 2.59
N ALA A 144 -16.25 -4.09 2.72
CA ALA A 144 -15.24 -4.30 3.75
C ALA A 144 -15.85 -4.28 5.18
N ILE A 145 -16.72 -3.31 5.47
CA ILE A 145 -17.42 -3.23 6.77
C ILE A 145 -18.30 -4.46 6.99
N THR A 146 -19.15 -4.79 6.01
CA THR A 146 -20.20 -5.81 6.16
C THR A 146 -19.67 -7.24 6.19
N VAL A 147 -18.47 -7.48 5.67
CA VAL A 147 -17.76 -8.75 5.82
C VAL A 147 -17.31 -8.97 7.26
N GLU A 148 -16.88 -7.92 7.97
CA GLU A 148 -16.37 -8.02 9.35
C GLU A 148 -17.47 -7.91 10.41
N GLU A 149 -18.43 -6.99 10.24
CA GLU A 149 -19.52 -6.78 11.18
C GLU A 149 -20.78 -6.19 10.53
N SER A 150 -21.91 -6.16 11.24
CA SER A 150 -23.09 -5.49 10.71
C SER A 150 -22.90 -3.98 10.67
N LEU A 151 -23.42 -3.31 9.63
CA LEU A 151 -23.36 -1.85 9.49
C LEU A 151 -23.89 -1.12 10.73
N LYS A 152 -24.95 -1.65 11.37
CA LYS A 152 -25.49 -1.09 12.61
C LYS A 152 -24.45 -1.09 13.74
N ARG A 153 -23.72 -2.19 13.91
CA ARG A 153 -22.70 -2.33 14.95
C ARG A 153 -21.51 -1.40 14.64
N TYR A 154 -21.07 -1.35 13.39
CA TYR A 154 -20.06 -0.42 12.93
C TYR A 154 -20.39 1.04 13.29
N CYS A 155 -21.60 1.49 12.93
CA CYS A 155 -22.05 2.86 13.19
C CYS A 155 -22.14 3.23 14.67
N GLN A 156 -22.36 2.25 15.55
CA GLN A 156 -22.28 2.44 17.01
C GLN A 156 -20.85 2.61 17.51
N ARG A 157 -19.85 2.05 16.81
CA ARG A 157 -18.45 2.04 17.25
C ARG A 157 -17.62 3.17 16.66
N ILE A 158 -17.78 3.51 15.38
CA ILE A 158 -16.91 4.49 14.70
C ILE A 158 -16.88 5.87 15.38
N GLY A 159 -17.97 6.24 16.06
CA GLY A 159 -18.07 7.47 16.85
C GLY A 159 -17.25 7.47 18.15
N ARG A 160 -16.75 6.33 18.62
CA ARG A 160 -16.07 6.22 19.92
C ARG A 160 -14.59 6.60 19.82
N LEU A 161 -14.05 7.13 20.92
CA LEU A 161 -12.65 7.61 20.99
C LEU A 161 -11.61 6.47 20.97
N ASP A 162 -12.05 5.24 21.29
CA ASP A 162 -11.27 4.01 21.30
C ASP A 162 -11.42 3.20 20.00
N PHE A 163 -12.14 3.71 19.00
CA PHE A 163 -12.29 3.06 17.70
C PHE A 163 -11.01 3.16 16.89
N TRP A 164 -10.51 2.02 16.42
CA TRP A 164 -9.32 1.95 15.56
C TRP A 164 -9.78 1.77 14.13
N GLY A 165 -9.44 2.72 13.26
CA GLY A 165 -9.74 2.58 11.84
C GLY A 165 -8.80 1.60 11.15
N GLY A 166 -9.25 1.06 10.02
CA GLY A 166 -8.53 0.14 9.16
C GLY A 166 -8.76 0.39 7.68
N GLU A 167 -8.91 -0.69 6.92
CA GLU A 167 -9.07 -0.65 5.47
C GLU A 167 -10.39 -0.01 5.05
N SER A 168 -11.50 -0.34 5.70
CA SER A 168 -12.82 0.23 5.39
C SER A 168 -12.84 1.75 5.46
N GLU A 169 -12.23 2.33 6.50
CA GLU A 169 -12.14 3.78 6.66
C GLU A 169 -11.22 4.38 5.60
N LEU A 170 -10.12 3.70 5.28
CA LEU A 170 -9.18 4.18 4.27
C LEU A 170 -9.83 4.22 2.87
N LEU A 171 -10.60 3.19 2.51
CA LEU A 171 -11.38 3.14 1.27
C LEU A 171 -12.38 4.30 1.23
N CYS A 172 -13.15 4.50 2.30
CA CYS A 172 -14.09 5.61 2.40
C CYS A 172 -13.39 6.98 2.25
N ILE A 173 -12.31 7.22 2.99
CA ILE A 173 -11.55 8.47 2.95
C ILE A 173 -10.96 8.71 1.57
N SER A 174 -10.46 7.68 0.89
CA SER A 174 -9.93 7.83 -0.47
C SER A 174 -10.97 8.39 -1.45
N THR A 175 -12.21 7.92 -1.34
CA THR A 175 -13.35 8.43 -2.12
C THR A 175 -13.75 9.84 -1.70
N ILE A 176 -13.83 10.13 -0.39
CA ILE A 176 -14.09 11.50 0.13
C ILE A 176 -13.09 12.49 -0.47
N LEU A 177 -11.79 12.17 -0.38
CA LEU A 177 -10.71 13.04 -0.84
C LEU A 177 -10.65 13.16 -2.37
N SER A 178 -11.09 12.14 -3.12
CA SER A 178 -11.14 12.19 -4.58
C SER A 178 -12.31 13.05 -5.08
N ASN A 179 -13.44 13.02 -4.39
CA ASN A 179 -14.63 13.81 -4.72
C ASN A 179 -14.54 15.26 -4.24
N SER A 180 -13.77 15.49 -3.16
CA SER A 180 -13.36 16.82 -2.72
C SER A 180 -12.34 17.34 -3.71
N GLN A 181 -12.79 18.00 -4.78
CA GLN A 181 -11.89 18.62 -5.76
C GLN A 181 -10.76 19.34 -5.03
N CYS A 182 -9.54 18.86 -5.24
CA CYS A 182 -8.33 19.58 -4.88
C CYS A 182 -8.34 20.86 -5.73
N SER A 183 -8.97 21.93 -5.23
CA SER A 183 -8.80 23.25 -5.80
C SER A 183 -7.34 23.64 -5.55
N THR A 184 -6.51 23.37 -6.54
CA THR A 184 -5.18 23.98 -6.73
C THR A 184 -5.31 25.48 -6.90
#